data_AF-A0A835S9T7-F1
#
_entry.id   AF-A0A835S9T7-F1
#
_cell.length_a   1.000
_cell.length_b   1.000
_cell.length_c   1.000
_cell.angle_alpha   90.00
_cell.angle_beta   90.00
_cell.angle_gamma   90.00
#
_symmetry.space_group_name_H-M   'P 1'
#
loop_
_entity.id
_entity.type
_entity.pdbx_description
1 polymer ?
#
loop_
_entity_poly.entity_id
_entity_poly.type
_entity_poly.pdbx_seq_one_letter_code
_entity_poly.pdbx_strand_id
1 'polypeptide(L)' 'MPKLRCRDYGFECDYVAEAPEAAKVIEDYGKHSADEHGIEYSKESLMQFILRQG' A
#
# COMPACT_ATOMS: atom_id res chain seq x y z
N MET A 1 -4.48 -2.22 -13.05
CA MET A 1 -5.13 -2.48 -11.75
C MET A 1 -4.16 -1.97 -10.69
N PRO A 2 -4.63 -1.18 -9.70
CA PRO A 2 -3.74 -0.63 -8.68
C PRO A 2 -3.16 -1.76 -7.81
N LYS A 3 -1.86 -1.65 -7.50
CA LYS A 3 -1.18 -2.57 -6.60
C LYS A 3 -0.10 -1.84 -5.80
N LEU A 4 0.16 -2.28 -4.57
CA LEU A 4 1.26 -1.80 -3.73
C LEU A 4 1.97 -3.02 -3.13
N ARG A 5 3.30 -3.04 -3.21
CA ARG A 5 4.13 -4.11 -2.62
C ARG A 5 5.13 -3.50 -1.65
N CYS A 6 5.19 -3.99 -0.42
CA CYS A 6 6.09 -3.46 0.60
C CYS A 6 7.55 -3.46 0.12
N ARG A 7 7.99 -4.54 -0.54
CA ARG A 7 9.33 -4.64 -1.14
C ARG A 7 9.66 -3.59 -2.22
N ASP A 8 8.67 -2.97 -2.86
CA ASP A 8 8.90 -1.86 -3.80
C ASP A 8 9.32 -0.57 -3.05
N TYR A 9 8.92 -0.46 -1.78
CA TYR A 9 9.18 0.69 -0.92
C TYR A 9 10.31 0.44 0.09
N GLY A 10 11.12 -0.61 -0.11
CA GLY A 10 12.31 -0.89 0.70
C GLY A 10 12.05 -1.71 1.97
N PHE A 11 10.84 -2.26 2.15
CA PHE A 11 10.54 -3.17 3.25
C PHE A 11 10.98 -4.60 2.92
N GLU A 12 11.50 -5.32 3.91
CA GLU A 12 11.76 -6.77 3.82
C GLU A 12 10.45 -7.56 4.01
N CYS A 13 9.44 -7.24 3.21
CA CYS A 13 8.11 -7.82 3.29
C CYS A 13 7.56 -8.13 1.88
N ASP A 14 7.10 -9.36 1.68
CA ASP A 14 6.60 -9.85 0.39
C ASP A 14 5.09 -9.63 0.20
N TYR A 15 4.44 -8.95 1.13
CA TYR A 15 3.02 -8.62 1.03
C TYR A 15 2.74 -7.70 -0.17
N VAL A 16 1.66 -8.03 -0.89
CA VAL A 16 1.15 -7.31 -2.06
C VAL A 16 -0.33 -7.02 -1.86
N ALA A 17 -0.70 -5.75 -1.79
CA ALA A 17 -2.09 -5.32 -1.87
C ALA A 17 -2.44 -5.06 -3.34
N GLU A 18 -3.32 -5.87 -3.92
CA GLU A 18 -3.82 -5.70 -5.29
C GLU A 18 -5.33 -5.84 -5.31
N ALA A 19 -6.03 -4.88 -5.91
CA ALA A 19 -7.48 -4.89 -6.02
C ALA A 19 -7.93 -4.09 -7.26
N PRO A 20 -9.15 -4.31 -7.77
CA PRO A 20 -9.71 -3.47 -8.84
C PRO A 20 -9.91 -2.01 -8.40
N GLU A 21 -10.17 -1.79 -7.11
CA GLU A 21 -10.46 -0.47 -6.53
C GLU A 21 -9.26 0.04 -5.73
N ALA A 22 -8.81 1.26 -6.03
CA ALA A 22 -7.70 1.89 -5.30
C ALA A 22 -7.99 2.05 -3.80
N ALA A 23 -9.23 2.34 -3.42
CA ALA A 23 -9.64 2.44 -2.02
C ALA A 23 -9.33 1.15 -1.24
N LYS A 24 -9.56 -0.01 -1.86
CA LYS A 24 -9.33 -1.30 -1.24
C LYS A 24 -7.84 -1.59 -1.08
N VAL A 25 -7.02 -1.24 -2.07
CA VAL A 25 -5.54 -1.32 -1.98
C VAL A 25 -5.03 -0.43 -0.84
N ILE A 26 -5.55 0.79 -0.71
CA ILE A 26 -5.17 1.75 0.33
C ILE A 26 -5.52 1.19 1.72
N GLU A 27 -6.72 0.63 1.90
CA GLU A 27 -7.12 0.06 3.20
C GLU A 27 -6.29 -1.17 3.59
N ASP A 28 -6.08 -2.11 2.66
CA ASP A 28 -5.31 -3.34 2.92
C ASP A 28 -3.84 -3.01 3.22
N TYR A 29 -3.20 -2.21 2.36
CA TYR A 29 -1.81 -1.82 2.52
C TYR A 29 -1.58 -0.95 3.75
N GLY A 30 -2.51 -0.04 4.06
CA GLY A 30 -2.45 0.81 5.24
C GLY A 30 -2.55 0.00 6.54
N LYS A 31 -3.50 -0.94 6.61
CA LYS A 31 -3.61 -1.86 7.76
C LYS A 31 -2.39 -2.74 7.91
N HIS A 32 -1.92 -3.33 6.81
CA HIS A 32 -0.72 -4.16 6.82
C HIS A 32 0.51 -3.37 7.29
N SER A 33 0.72 -2.16 6.77
CA SER A 33 1.85 -1.32 7.21
C SER A 33 1.75 -0.94 8.69
N ALA A 34 0.55 -0.68 9.21
CA ALA A 34 0.36 -0.37 10.62
C ALA A 34 0.64 -1.58 11.53
N ASP A 35 0.17 -2.77 11.14
CA ASP A 35 0.28 -4.00 11.94
C ASP A 35 1.68 -4.61 11.87
N GLU A 36 2.23 -4.74 10.65
CA GLU A 36 3.48 -5.48 10.38
C GLU A 36 4.72 -4.57 10.38
N HIS A 37 4.55 -3.29 10.04
CA HIS A 37 5.67 -2.33 9.98
C HIS A 37 5.61 -1.28 11.08
N GLY A 38 4.49 -1.18 11.82
CA GLY A 38 4.27 -0.09 12.78
C GLY A 38 4.18 1.28 12.12
N ILE A 39 3.87 1.34 10.81
CA ILE A 39 3.83 2.57 10.02
C ILE A 39 2.40 2.88 9.62
N GLU A 40 1.89 3.99 10.13
CA GLU A 40 0.58 4.51 9.76
C GLU A 40 0.72 5.47 8.57
N TYR A 41 0.20 5.06 7.42
CA TYR A 41 0.09 5.92 6.25
C TYR A 41 -1.30 6.56 6.17
N SER A 42 -1.34 7.87 5.92
CA SER A 42 -2.58 8.54 5.53
C SER A 42 -3.10 8.00 4.19
N LYS A 43 -4.42 7.93 4.04
CA LYS A 43 -5.07 7.53 2.79
C LYS A 43 -4.58 8.34 1.58
N GLU A 44 -4.34 9.63 1.78
CA GLU A 44 -3.81 10.54 0.75
C GLU A 44 -2.40 10.13 0.29
N SER A 45 -1.50 9.77 1.22
CA SER A 45 -0.15 9.31 0.89
C SER A 45 -0.18 8.02 0.06
N LEU A 46 -1.01 7.06 0.46
CA LEU A 46 -1.20 5.81 -0.28
C LEU A 46 -1.83 6.04 -1.65
N MET A 47 -2.77 6.98 -1.76
CA MET A 47 -3.33 7.39 -3.05
C MET A 47 -2.25 7.98 -3.98
N GLN A 48 -1.34 8.82 -3.46
CA GLN A 48 -0.23 9.35 -4.24
C GLN A 48 0.72 8.24 -4.72
N PHE A 49 0.97 7.19 -3.92
CA PHE A 49 1.76 6.04 -4.35
C PHE A 49 1.13 5.31 -5.54
N ILE A 50 -0.19 5.09 -5.49
CA ILE A 50 -0.94 4.45 -6.58
C ILE A 50 -0.90 5.31 -7.85
N LEU A 51 -1.06 6.64 -7.72
CA LEU A 51 -1.01 7.56 -8.86
C LEU A 51 0.38 7.61 -9.52
N ARG A 52 1.46 7.43 -8.76
CA ARG A 52 2.83 7.41 -9.28
C ARG A 52 3.22 6.11 -9.99
N GLN A 53 2.50 5.01 -9.73
CA GLN A 53 2.67 3.75 -10.47
C GLN A 53 1.89 3.73 -11.80
N GLY A 54 1.06 4.74 -12.06
CA GLY A 54 0.25 4.89 -13.28
C GLY A 54 0.98 5.59 -14.42
#